data_AF-A0A818WCC9-F1
#
_entry.id   AF-A0A818WCC9-F1
#
_cell.length_a   1.000
_cell.length_b   1.000
_cell.length_c   1.000
_cell.angle_alpha   90.00
_cell.angle_beta   90.00
_cell.angle_gamma   90.00
#
_symmetry.space_group_name_H-M   'P 1'
#
loop_
_entity.id
_entity.type
_entity.pdbx_description
1 polymer ?
#
loop_
_entity_poly.entity_id
_entity_poly.type
_entity_poly.pdbx_seq_one_letter_code
_entity_poly.pdbx_strand_id
1 'polypeptide(L)'
;MNVVKNDVMYTMVFNACGKLGNDRAIKIGNKLFDELPDNCKSSTATLNSALHMLMKFGNIQKAERVFKLIPQKSVITYGAMMK
;
A
#
# COMPACT_ATOMS: atom_id res chain seq x y z
N MET A 1 -7.59 -10.17 -20.23
CA MET A 1 -6.17 -10.18 -19.80
C MET A 1 -6.14 -10.59 -18.33
N ASN A 2 -5.73 -11.82 -18.02
CA ASN A 2 -5.64 -12.29 -16.64
C ASN A 2 -4.25 -11.88 -16.12
N VAL A 3 -4.17 -10.71 -15.50
CA VAL A 3 -2.91 -10.23 -14.92
C VAL A 3 -2.65 -11.06 -13.67
N VAL A 4 -1.59 -11.88 -13.70
CA VAL A 4 -1.12 -12.60 -12.51
C VAL A 4 -0.67 -11.54 -11.52
N LYS A 5 -1.45 -11.39 -10.44
CA LYS A 5 -1.16 -10.42 -9.39
C LYS A 5 0.06 -10.92 -8.60
N ASN A 6 1.15 -10.17 -8.65
CA ASN A 6 2.34 -10.42 -7.85
C ASN A 6 2.76 -9.13 -7.14
N ASP A 7 3.62 -9.27 -6.13
CA ASP A 7 4.07 -8.16 -5.28
C ASP A 7 4.66 -6.97 -6.05
N VAL A 8 5.33 -7.22 -7.18
CA VAL A 8 5.91 -6.17 -8.01
C VAL A 8 4.80 -5.30 -8.63
N MET A 9 3.74 -5.92 -9.13
CA MET A 9 2.59 -5.22 -9.69
C MET A 9 1.91 -4.34 -8.63
N TYR A 10 1.61 -4.92 -7.45
CA TYR A 10 1.03 -4.18 -6.33
C TYR A 10 1.88 -2.97 -5.94
N THR A 11 3.19 -3.19 -5.78
CA THR A 11 4.14 -2.12 -5.41
C THR A 11 4.15 -0.99 -6.43
N MET A 12 4.15 -1.32 -7.72
CA MET A 12 4.15 -0.33 -8.80
C MET A 12 2.86 0.49 -8.80
N VAL A 13 1.71 -0.16 -8.68
CA VAL A 13 0.41 0.53 -8.69
C VAL A 13 0.22 1.38 -7.45
N PHE A 14 0.57 0.90 -6.26
CA PHE A 14 0.48 1.71 -5.04
C PHE A 14 1.36 2.95 -5.11
N ASN A 15 2.59 2.82 -5.61
CA ASN A 15 3.47 3.97 -5.82
C ASN A 15 2.90 4.97 -6.84
N ALA A 16 2.36 4.49 -7.97
CA ALA A 16 1.72 5.36 -8.96
C ALA A 16 0.49 6.07 -8.38
N CYS A 17 -0.36 5.33 -7.66
CA CYS A 17 -1.57 5.86 -7.05
C CYS A 17 -1.26 6.91 -5.98
N GLY A 18 -0.27 6.64 -5.10
CA GLY A 18 0.18 7.59 -4.09
C GLY A 18 0.81 8.86 -4.67
N LYS A 19 1.48 8.77 -5.83
CA LYS A 19 2.01 9.95 -6.54
C LYS A 19 0.92 10.77 -7.21
N LEU A 20 -0.10 10.12 -7.79
CA LEU A 20 -1.16 10.80 -8.52
C LEU A 20 -2.18 11.49 -7.60
N GLY A 21 -2.54 10.88 -6.48
CA GLY A 21 -3.37 11.50 -5.44
C GLY A 21 -4.80 11.91 -5.84
N ASN A 22 -5.23 11.68 -7.09
CA ASN A 22 -6.55 12.06 -7.58
C ASN A 22 -7.62 11.00 -7.31
N ASP A 23 -8.89 11.34 -7.49
CA ASP A 23 -10.04 10.45 -7.20
C ASP A 23 -9.96 9.08 -7.89
N ARG A 24 -9.42 9.02 -9.10
CA ARG A 24 -9.25 7.76 -9.82
C ARG A 24 -8.19 6.90 -9.16
N ALA A 25 -7.06 7.49 -8.80
CA ALA A 25 -5.98 6.82 -8.07
C ALA A 25 -6.46 6.32 -6.69
N ILE A 26 -7.26 7.12 -5.98
CA ILE A 26 -7.85 6.73 -4.69
C ILE A 26 -8.75 5.50 -4.86
N LYS A 27 -9.64 5.50 -5.87
CA LYS A 27 -10.54 4.36 -6.13
C LYS A 27 -9.78 3.09 -6.52
N ILE A 28 -8.80 3.19 -7.43
CA ILE A 28 -8.01 2.05 -7.90
C ILE A 28 -7.14 1.51 -6.76
N GLY A 29 -6.43 2.39 -6.05
CA GLY A 29 -5.52 2.02 -4.97
C GLY A 29 -6.23 1.33 -3.82
N ASN A 30 -7.40 1.85 -3.39
CA ASN A 30 -8.20 1.19 -2.35
C ASN A 30 -8.73 -0.17 -2.81
N LYS A 31 -9.26 -0.26 -4.03
CA LYS A 31 -9.74 -1.55 -4.56
C LYS A 31 -8.63 -2.59 -4.59
N LEU A 32 -7.46 -2.21 -5.08
CA LEU A 32 -6.32 -3.12 -5.16
C LEU A 32 -5.79 -3.50 -3.77
N PHE A 33 -5.84 -2.57 -2.81
CA PHE A 33 -5.49 -2.83 -1.42
C PHE A 33 -6.44 -3.84 -0.77
N ASP A 34 -7.76 -3.70 -0.98
CA ASP A 34 -8.76 -4.62 -0.44
C ASP A 34 -8.69 -6.03 -1.07
N GLU A 35 -7.99 -6.17 -2.20
CA GLU A 35 -7.68 -7.47 -2.84
C GLU A 35 -6.38 -8.10 -2.34
N LEU A 36 -5.60 -7.43 -1.47
CA LEU A 36 -4.40 -8.02 -0.87
C LEU A 36 -4.79 -9.16 0.09
N PRO A 37 -4.01 -10.26 0.12
CA PRO A 37 -4.24 -11.31 1.10
C PRO A 37 -4.06 -10.79 2.54
N ASP A 38 -5.07 -10.98 3.39
CA ASP A 38 -5.06 -10.57 4.82
C ASP A 38 -3.92 -11.18 5.65
N ASN A 39 -3.26 -12.22 5.16
CA ASN A 39 -2.31 -13.07 5.90
C ASN A 39 -0.84 -12.70 5.70
N CYS A 40 -0.51 -11.42 5.49
CA CYS A 40 0.86 -10.92 5.37
C CYS A 40 1.72 -11.64 4.31
N LYS A 41 1.10 -12.27 3.30
CA LYS A 41 1.83 -12.97 2.22
C LYS A 41 2.52 -12.03 1.23
N SER A 42 2.18 -10.74 1.27
CA SER A 42 2.85 -9.73 0.47
C SER A 42 4.14 -9.28 1.14
N SER A 43 5.17 -9.08 0.32
CA SER A 43 6.48 -8.56 0.74
C SER A 43 6.37 -7.24 1.50
N THR A 44 7.32 -7.02 2.40
CA THR A 44 7.47 -5.75 3.14
C THR A 44 7.51 -4.53 2.21
N ALA A 45 8.06 -4.67 1.00
CA ALA A 45 8.05 -3.61 -0.01
C ALA A 45 6.63 -3.26 -0.50
N THR A 46 5.80 -4.27 -0.75
CA THR A 46 4.40 -4.10 -1.13
C THR A 46 3.60 -3.44 0.00
N LEU A 47 3.80 -3.89 1.24
CA LEU A 47 3.13 -3.30 2.39
C LEU A 47 3.59 -1.85 2.66
N ASN A 48 4.88 -1.54 2.49
CA ASN A 48 5.40 -0.18 2.62
C ASN A 48 4.86 0.77 1.53
N SER A 49 4.71 0.29 0.30
CA SER A 49 4.13 1.09 -0.79
C SER A 49 2.62 1.31 -0.60
N ALA A 50 1.89 0.29 -0.13
CA ALA A 50 0.49 0.44 0.29
C ALA A 50 0.35 1.45 1.43
N LEU A 51 1.23 1.36 2.44
CA LEU A 51 1.26 2.27 3.59
C LEU A 51 1.46 3.72 3.15
N HIS A 52 2.47 3.97 2.31
CA HIS A 52 2.74 5.30 1.77
C HIS A 52 1.56 5.84 0.95
N MET A 53 0.95 5.00 0.12
CA MET A 53 -0.24 5.38 -0.65
C MET A 53 -1.41 5.77 0.28
N LEU A 54 -1.72 4.95 1.28
CA LEU A 54 -2.82 5.20 2.21
C LEU A 54 -2.62 6.49 3.02
N MET A 55 -1.39 6.77 3.44
CA MET A 55 -1.02 8.04 4.09
C MET A 55 -1.25 9.24 3.16
N LYS A 56 -0.84 9.15 1.89
CA LYS A 56 -1.11 10.21 0.88
C LYS A 56 -2.58 10.42 0.59
N PHE A 57 -3.41 9.39 0.76
CA PHE A 57 -4.86 9.49 0.63
C PHE A 57 -5.57 9.97 1.90
N GLY A 58 -4.83 10.22 2.99
CA GLY A 58 -5.39 10.59 4.28
C GLY A 58 -6.13 9.45 5.00
N ASN A 59 -5.98 8.20 4.55
CA ASN A 59 -6.63 7.04 5.16
C ASN A 59 -5.77 6.48 6.30
N ILE A 60 -5.68 7.25 7.38
CA ILE A 60 -4.81 6.99 8.54
C ILE A 60 -5.19 5.66 9.20
N GLN A 61 -6.48 5.34 9.32
CA GLN A 61 -6.92 4.11 9.99
C GLN A 61 -6.45 2.86 9.23
N LYS A 62 -6.56 2.83 7.89
CA LYS A 62 -6.02 1.71 7.10
C LYS A 62 -4.50 1.70 7.14
N ALA A 63 -3.84 2.86 7.10
CA ALA A 63 -2.39 2.95 7.19
C ALA A 63 -1.86 2.35 8.51
N GLU A 64 -2.46 2.68 9.65
CA GLU A 64 -2.09 2.10 10.95
C GLU A 64 -2.26 0.58 11.00
N ARG A 65 -3.33 0.04 10.39
CA ARG A 65 -3.54 -1.41 10.29
C ARG A 65 -2.40 -2.06 9.51
N VAL A 66 -2.02 -1.51 8.36
CA VAL A 66 -0.90 -2.02 7.55
C VAL A 66 0.42 -1.94 8.32
N PHE A 67 0.67 -0.80 8.98
CA PHE A 67 1.86 -0.60 9.80
C PHE A 67 1.99 -1.69 10.87
N LYS A 68 0.89 -2.06 11.54
CA LYS A 68 0.85 -3.13 12.53
C LYS A 68 1.13 -4.51 11.92
N LEU A 69 0.63 -4.77 10.70
CA LEU A 69 0.82 -6.04 9.99
C LEU A 69 2.25 -6.27 9.48
N ILE A 70 3.04 -5.21 9.28
CA ILE A 70 4.44 -5.33 8.88
C ILE A 70 5.27 -5.91 10.04
N PRO A 71 5.80 -7.15 9.90
CA PRO A 71 6.45 -7.86 11.01
C PRO A 71 7.80 -7.23 11.39
N GLN A 72 8.60 -6.83 10.40
CA GLN A 72 9.86 -6.11 10.60
C GLN A 72 9.77 -4.72 9.97
N LYS A 73 9.59 -3.71 10.83
CA LYS A 73 9.49 -2.30 10.42
C LYS A 73 10.88 -1.76 10.18
N SER A 74 11.10 -1.16 9.02
CA SER A 74 12.36 -0.49 8.68
C SER A 74 12.21 1.03 8.73
N VAL A 75 13.30 1.77 8.54
CA VAL A 75 13.29 3.24 8.37
C VAL A 75 12.28 3.67 7.30
N ILE A 76 12.09 2.86 6.25
CA ILE A 76 11.09 3.12 5.21
C ILE A 76 9.68 3.05 5.79
N THR A 77 9.39 2.05 6.63
CA THR A 77 8.07 1.87 7.24
C THR A 77 7.71 3.02 8.17
N TYR A 78 8.63 3.46 9.03
CA TYR A 78 8.41 4.63 9.89
C TYR A 78 8.32 5.93 9.08
N GLY A 79 9.20 6.11 8.09
CA GLY A 79 9.19 7.28 7.22
C GLY A 79 7.91 7.39 6.38
N ALA A 80 7.25 6.28 6.06
CA ALA A 80 5.97 6.27 5.37
C ALA A 80 4.81 6.79 6.26
N MET A 81 4.83 6.52 7.58
CA MET A 81 3.82 7.01 8.54
C MET A 81 3.96 8.50 8.88
N MET A 82 5.11 9.09 8.61
CA MET A 82 5.42 10.48 8.98
C MET A 82 5.25 11.48 7.83
N LYS A 83 4.89 11.01 6.63
CA LYS A 83 4.84 11.78 5.36
C LYS A 83 3.46 11.80 4.74
#